data_AF-A0A0W1R5K7-F1
#
_entry.id   AF-A0A0W1R5K7-F1
#
_cell.length_a   1.000
_cell.length_b   1.000
_cell.length_c   1.000
_cell.angle_alpha   90.00
_cell.angle_beta   90.00
_cell.angle_gamma   90.00
#
_symmetry.space_group_name_H-M   'P 1'
#
loop_
_entity.id
_entity.type
_entity.pdbx_description
1 polymer ?
#
loop_
_entity_poly.entity_id
_entity_poly.type
_entity_poly.pdbx_seq_one_letter_code
_entity_poly.pdbx_strand_id
1 'polypeptide(L)' 'MEVPESARLHGNFTLGANETVNSSIEDPPRGFAIVVTVHRDKKEIISYVTANCDDLPLIGLKVTRHSEGVSVVHSCT' A
#
# COMPACT_ATOMS: atom_id res chain seq x y z
N MET A 1 -17.62 7.29 19.98
CA MET A 1 -16.74 6.16 19.68
C MET A 1 -15.69 6.69 18.73
N GLU A 2 -14.44 6.79 19.16
CA GLU A 2 -13.35 7.26 18.28
C GLU A 2 -12.97 6.11 17.34
N VAL A 3 -12.93 6.41 16.04
CA VAL A 3 -12.50 5.46 15.03
C VAL A 3 -10.97 5.47 15.02
N PRO A 4 -10.29 4.30 14.98
CA PRO A 4 -8.84 4.26 14.93
C PRO A 4 -8.31 5.06 13.72
N GLU A 5 -7.16 5.71 13.89
CA GLU A 5 -6.53 6.55 12.87
C GLU A 5 -6.30 5.81 11.54
N SER A 6 -6.06 4.49 11.61
CA SER A 6 -5.96 3.61 10.44
C SER A 6 -7.20 3.65 9.52
N ALA A 7 -8.39 3.94 10.05
CA ALA A 7 -9.59 4.08 9.21
C ALA A 7 -9.54 5.32 8.32
N ARG A 8 -8.72 6.32 8.67
CA ARG A 8 -8.55 7.56 7.88
C ARG A 8 -7.43 7.43 6.84
N LEU A 9 -6.55 6.43 6.97
CA LEU A 9 -5.39 6.21 6.10
C LEU A 9 -5.69 5.10 5.08
N HIS A 10 -6.62 5.37 4.16
CA HIS A 10 -6.95 4.47 3.06
C HIS A 10 -6.96 5.19 1.71
N GLY A 11 -6.74 4.45 0.64
CA GLY A 11 -6.79 4.97 -0.73
C GLY A 11 -7.17 3.88 -1.72
N ASN A 12 -7.73 4.29 -2.86
CA ASN A 12 -8.03 3.40 -3.98
C ASN A 12 -7.62 4.08 -5.29
N PHE A 13 -6.86 3.37 -6.10
CA PHE A 13 -6.28 3.90 -7.33
C PHE A 13 -6.58 2.95 -8.49
N THR A 14 -6.93 3.52 -9.64
CA THR A 14 -7.00 2.79 -10.91
C THR A 14 -5.82 3.28 -11.75
N LEU A 15 -4.94 2.35 -12.14
CA LEU A 15 -3.72 2.65 -12.89
C LEU A 15 -3.86 2.11 -14.32
N GLY A 16 -3.50 2.92 -15.30
CA GLY A 16 -3.25 2.50 -16.67
C GLY A 16 -1.91 1.79 -16.84
N ALA A 17 -1.65 1.29 -18.05
CA ALA A 17 -0.36 0.70 -18.38
C ALA A 17 0.77 1.73 -18.24
N ASN A 18 1.84 1.35 -17.55
CA ASN A 18 3.00 2.20 -17.23
C ASN A 18 2.69 3.46 -16.39
N GLU A 19 1.50 3.55 -15.80
CA GLU A 19 1.16 4.63 -14.89
C GLU A 19 1.79 4.40 -13.51
N THR A 20 2.15 5.49 -12.83
CA THR A 20 2.57 5.48 -11.43
C THR A 20 1.76 6.52 -10.67
N VAL A 21 1.20 6.11 -9.53
CA VAL A 21 0.45 7.00 -8.63
C VAL A 21 1.11 6.94 -7.25
N ASN A 22 1.31 8.12 -6.67
CA ASN A 22 1.74 8.25 -5.28
C ASN A 22 0.50 8.44 -4.40
N SER A 23 0.44 7.75 -3.27
CA SER A 23 -0.62 7.98 -2.28
C SER A 23 -0.45 9.32 -1.60
N SER A 24 -1.55 9.90 -1.12
CA SER A 24 -1.55 11.05 -0.21
C SER A 24 -1.40 10.65 1.27
N ILE A 25 -1.07 9.38 1.55
CA ILE A 25 -0.76 8.92 2.90
C ILE A 25 0.69 9.32 3.18
N GLU A 26 0.86 10.33 4.03
CA GLU A 26 2.14 10.88 4.45
C GLU A 26 2.31 10.63 5.96
N ASP A 27 3.56 10.62 6.42
CA ASP A 27 3.93 10.46 7.84
C ASP A 27 3.20 9.32 8.59
N PRO A 28 3.26 8.06 8.10
CA PRO A 28 2.61 6.95 8.79
C PRO A 28 3.15 6.80 10.22
N PRO A 29 2.30 6.50 11.21
CA PRO A 29 2.74 6.34 12.60
C PRO A 29 3.72 5.16 12.76
N ARG A 30 4.44 5.11 13.89
CA ARG A 30 5.25 3.92 14.23
C ARG A 30 4.34 2.72 14.45
N GLY A 31 4.81 1.52 14.13
CA GLY A 31 3.97 0.32 14.19
C GLY A 31 2.89 0.27 13.11
N PHE A 32 2.94 1.16 12.11
CA PHE A 32 1.96 1.17 11.04
C PHE A 32 2.12 -0.06 10.14
N ALA A 33 1.03 -0.82 10.00
CA ALA A 33 0.91 -1.89 9.03
C ALA A 33 0.11 -1.41 7.83
N ILE A 34 0.68 -1.55 6.64
CA ILE A 34 0.03 -1.23 5.38
C ILE A 34 -0.41 -2.51 4.67
N VAL A 35 -1.63 -2.50 4.15
CA VAL A 35 -2.20 -3.57 3.33
C VAL A 35 -2.60 -2.99 1.99
N VAL A 36 -2.05 -3.52 0.90
CA VAL A 36 -2.39 -3.13 -0.46
C VAL A 36 -2.99 -4.33 -1.19
N THR A 37 -4.23 -4.20 -1.64
CA THR A 37 -4.92 -5.23 -2.40
C THR A 37 -4.94 -4.87 -3.87
N VAL A 38 -4.27 -5.66 -4.69
CA VAL A 38 -4.22 -5.48 -6.15
C VAL A 38 -5.38 -6.25 -6.77
N HIS A 39 -6.25 -5.52 -7.45
CA HIS A 39 -7.41 -6.08 -8.13
C HIS A 39 -7.22 -6.09 -9.64
N ARG A 40 -7.69 -7.14 -10.31
CA ARG A 40 -7.99 -7.13 -11.75
C ARG A 40 -9.45 -6.71 -11.94
N ASP A 41 -9.66 -5.70 -12.79
CA ASP A 41 -10.99 -5.19 -13.17
C ASP A 41 -11.92 -4.86 -12.00
N LYS A 42 -11.36 -4.44 -10.86
CA LYS A 42 -12.07 -4.10 -9.60
C LYS A 42 -12.90 -5.25 -8.99
N LYS A 43 -12.74 -6.49 -9.48
CA LYS A 43 -13.57 -7.64 -9.05
C LYS A 43 -12.73 -8.75 -8.44
N GLU A 44 -11.63 -9.11 -9.09
CA GLU A 44 -10.78 -10.23 -8.67
C GLU A 44 -9.57 -9.71 -7.91
N ILE A 45 -9.36 -10.15 -6.67
CA ILE A 45 -8.10 -9.92 -5.97
C ILE A 45 -7.06 -10.85 -6.58
N ILE A 46 -6.05 -10.28 -7.24
CA ILE A 46 -4.96 -11.06 -7.85
C ILE A 46 -3.70 -11.09 -6.98
N SER A 47 -3.60 -10.18 -6.01
CA SER A 47 -2.52 -10.16 -5.03
C SER A 47 -2.93 -9.30 -3.84
N TYR A 48 -2.40 -9.62 -2.66
CA TYR A 48 -2.36 -8.70 -1.53
C TYR A 48 -0.91 -8.56 -1.09
N VAL A 49 -0.58 -7.39 -0.57
CA VAL A 49 0.76 -7.03 -0.10
C VAL A 49 0.60 -6.46 1.29
N THR A 50 1.39 -6.96 2.24
CA THR A 50 1.43 -6.41 3.59
C THR A 50 2.86 -5.99 3.91
N ALA A 51 3.03 -4.82 4.53
CA ALA A 51 4.31 -4.40 5.07
C ALA A 51 4.12 -3.73 6.44
N ASN A 52 5.07 -3.95 7.33
CA ASN A 52 5.21 -3.24 8.59
C ASN A 52 6.71 -3.01 8.85
N CYS A 53 7.02 -2.03 9.68
CA CYS A 53 8.39 -1.74 10.09
C CYS A 53 8.58 -1.91 11.62
N ASP A 54 7.65 -2.63 12.28
CA ASP A 54 7.59 -2.78 13.74
C ASP A 54 7.75 -1.44 14.48
N ASP A 55 8.86 -1.21 15.18
CA ASP A 55 9.13 0.02 15.93
C ASP A 55 9.78 1.15 15.09
N LEU A 56 10.20 0.85 13.86
CA LEU A 56 10.77 1.81 12.92
C LEU A 56 9.70 2.52 12.07
N PRO A 57 9.88 3.82 11.78
CA PRO A 57 9.13 4.53 10.74
C PRO A 57 9.18 3.86 9.35
N LEU A 58 8.01 3.66 8.74
CA LEU A 58 7.90 3.31 7.32
C LEU A 58 8.09 4.57 6.47
N ILE A 59 9.18 4.65 5.71
CA ILE A 59 9.47 5.82 4.86
C ILE A 59 8.97 5.67 3.42
N GLY A 60 8.62 4.45 3.00
CA GLY A 60 8.05 4.24 1.68
C GLY A 60 7.68 2.80 1.38
N LEU A 61 6.61 2.63 0.60
CA LEU A 61 6.19 1.39 -0.01
C LEU A 61 5.97 1.62 -1.51
N LYS A 62 6.56 0.77 -2.35
CA LYS A 62 6.30 0.72 -3.78
C LYS A 62 5.79 -0.66 -4.16
N VAL A 63 4.60 -0.69 -4.76
CA VAL A 63 4.00 -1.89 -5.35
C VAL A 63 4.07 -1.75 -6.88
N THR A 64 4.50 -2.79 -7.58
CA THR A 64 4.60 -2.77 -9.05
C THR A 64 3.97 -4.04 -9.62
N ARG A 65 3.06 -3.89 -10.58
CA ARG A 65 2.42 -5.00 -11.29
C ARG A 65 3.16 -5.27 -12.60
N HIS A 66 3.69 -6.48 -12.75
CA HIS A 66 4.32 -7.03 -13.96
C HIS A 66 3.43 -8.11 -14.56
N SER A 67 3.52 -8.42 -15.85
CA SER A 67 2.75 -9.51 -16.49
C SER A 67 2.68 -10.78 -15.64
N GLU A 68 3.83 -11.21 -15.13
CA GLU A 68 4.06 -12.42 -14.32
C GLU A 68 3.53 -12.34 -12.87
N GLY A 69 3.29 -11.15 -12.31
CA GLY A 69 2.95 -11.02 -10.89
C GLY A 69 3.11 -9.62 -10.30
N VAL A 70 3.18 -9.53 -8.98
CA VAL A 70 3.34 -8.28 -8.23
C VAL A 70 4.68 -8.30 -7.49
N SER A 71 5.46 -7.24 -7.63
CA SER A 71 6.69 -7.02 -6.85
C SER A 71 6.50 -5.88 -5.85
N VAL A 72 7.20 -5.97 -4.72
CA VAL A 72 7.07 -5.02 -3.61
C VAL A 72 8.45 -4.62 -3.13
N VAL A 73 8.63 -3.32 -2.91
CA VAL A 73 9.80 -2.76 -2.21
C VAL A 73 9.28 -1.88 -1.09
N HIS A 74 9.82 -2.04 0.12
CA HIS A 74 9.53 -1.16 1.25
C HIS A 74 10.83 -0.75 1.94
N SER A 75 10.79 0.34 2.69
CA SER A 75 11.94 0.89 3.40
C SER A 75 11.54 1.42 4.77
N CYS A 76 12.35 1.09 5.78
CA CYS A 76 12.20 1.47 7.18
C CYS A 76 13.46 2.24 7.63
N THR A 77 13.32 3.20 8.55
CA THR A 77 14.46 3.97 9.11
C THR A 77 14.35 4.17 10.59
#